data_AF-A0ABD3XRE8-F1
#
_entry.id   AF-A0ABD3XRE8-F1
#
_cell.length_a   1.000
_cell.length_b   1.000
_cell.length_c   1.000
_cell.angle_alpha   90.00
_cell.angle_beta   90.00
_cell.angle_gamma   90.00
#
_symmetry.space_group_name_H-M   'P 1'
#
loop_
_entity.id
_entity.type
_entity.pdbx_description
1 polymer ?
#
loop_
_entity_poly.entity_id
_entity_poly.type
_entity_poly.pdbx_seq_one_letter_code
_entity_poly.pdbx_strand_id
1 'polypeptide(L)'
;MADEEMKKAIANVLGLFNVDSLTLEQRKIIDALLEKKECIAVLPTGFGKSLPYQILVPIKRQLNINDGRKVIMCSPLVALMRAQS
;
A
#
# COMPACT_ATOMS: atom_id res chain seq x y z
N MET A 1 19.71 -7.48 -5.21
CA MET A 1 18.78 -8.58 -5.54
C MET A 1 17.41 -8.34 -4.90
N ALA A 2 17.30 -8.24 -3.57
CA ALA A 2 16.03 -7.97 -2.90
C ALA A 2 15.35 -6.63 -3.29
N ASP A 3 16.11 -5.55 -3.50
CA ASP A 3 15.53 -4.24 -3.87
C ASP A 3 14.96 -4.21 -5.30
N GLU A 4 15.57 -4.96 -6.24
CA GLU A 4 15.06 -5.04 -7.62
C GLU A 4 13.81 -5.92 -7.72
N GLU A 5 13.76 -7.02 -6.98
CA GLU A 5 12.54 -7.82 -6.85
C GLU A 5 11.40 -7.00 -6.23
N MET A 6 11.72 -6.19 -5.21
CA MET A 6 10.77 -5.28 -4.58
C MET A 6 10.22 -4.24 -5.57
N LYS A 7 11.10 -3.57 -6.33
CA LYS A 7 10.69 -2.60 -7.37
C LYS A 7 9.80 -3.24 -8.42
N LYS A 8 10.16 -4.44 -8.89
CA LYS A 8 9.36 -5.18 -9.86
C LYS A 8 8.00 -5.58 -9.31
N ALA A 9 7.94 -6.03 -8.06
CA ALA A 9 6.69 -6.37 -7.39
C ALA A 9 5.76 -5.15 -7.26
N ILE A 10 6.30 -4.00 -6.84
CA ILE A 10 5.57 -2.74 -6.79
C ILE A 10 5.05 -2.38 -8.19
N ALA A 11 5.91 -2.34 -9.20
CA ALA A 11 5.55 -1.93 -10.55
C ALA A 11 4.42 -2.79 -11.14
N ASN A 12 4.49 -4.11 -10.99
CA ASN A 12 3.45 -5.02 -11.45
C ASN A 12 2.11 -4.77 -10.73
N VAL A 13 2.14 -4.53 -9.41
CA VAL A 13 0.94 -4.25 -8.64
C VAL A 13 0.35 -2.90 -9.01
N LEU A 14 1.16 -1.86 -9.20
CA LEU A 14 0.69 -0.54 -9.61
C LEU A 14 -0.05 -0.59 -10.97
N GLY A 15 0.41 -1.43 -11.90
CA GLY A 15 -0.29 -1.69 -13.16
C GLY A 15 -1.71 -2.24 -12.98
N LEU A 16 -2.01 -2.95 -11.89
CA LEU A 16 -3.37 -3.42 -11.57
C LEU A 16 -4.30 -2.29 -11.10
N PHE A 17 -3.72 -1.18 -10.64
CA PHE A 17 -4.44 -0.03 -10.09
C PHE A 17 -4.44 1.17 -11.08
N ASN A 18 -3.91 1.00 -12.30
CA ASN A 18 -3.70 2.09 -13.27
C ASN A 18 -2.94 3.29 -12.65
N VAL A 19 -1.91 3.00 -11.86
CA VAL A 19 -1.04 4.03 -11.26
C VAL A 19 0.35 3.89 -11.86
N ASP A 20 0.94 4.98 -12.35
CA ASP A 20 2.26 4.94 -12.98
C ASP A 20 3.40 4.79 -11.97
N SER A 21 3.29 5.48 -10.83
CA SER A 21 4.33 5.51 -9.80
C SER A 21 3.78 5.93 -8.44
N LEU A 22 4.52 5.58 -7.39
CA LEU A 22 4.25 6.04 -6.02
C LEU A 22 4.94 7.37 -5.77
N THR A 23 4.31 8.23 -4.98
CA THR A 23 5.03 9.37 -4.40
C THR A 23 6.04 8.89 -3.36
N LEU A 24 7.00 9.75 -3.01
CA LEU A 24 8.00 9.44 -1.98
C LEU A 24 7.36 9.06 -0.64
N GLU A 25 6.30 9.76 -0.25
CA GLU A 25 5.58 9.55 1.00
C GLU A 25 4.82 8.23 0.98
N GLN A 26 4.18 7.89 -0.14
CA GLN A 26 3.51 6.61 -0.31
C GLN A 26 4.50 5.44 -0.22
N ARG A 27 5.70 5.59 -0.84
CA ARG A 27 6.78 4.61 -0.73
C ARG A 27 7.23 4.42 0.72
N LYS A 28 7.44 5.50 1.47
CA LYS A 28 7.81 5.45 2.89
C LYS A 28 6.77 4.70 3.74
N ILE A 29 5.48 4.88 3.46
CA ILE A 29 4.41 4.15 4.15
C ILE A 29 4.51 2.65 3.87
N ILE A 30 4.71 2.26 2.61
CA ILE A 30 4.85 0.84 2.23
C ILE A 30 6.08 0.21 2.89
N ASP A 31 7.23 0.90 2.86
CA ASP A 31 8.45 0.41 3.47
C ASP A 31 8.24 0.18 4.99
N ALA A 32 7.63 1.13 5.69
CA ALA A 32 7.27 0.98 7.10
C ALA A 32 6.33 -0.22 7.35
N LEU A 33 5.31 -0.40 6.51
CA LEU A 33 4.36 -1.52 6.61
C LEU A 33 5.00 -2.89 6.36
N LEU A 34 5.99 -2.97 5.47
CA LEU A 34 6.74 -4.19 5.18
C LEU A 34 7.72 -4.53 6.30
N GLU A 35 8.35 -3.51 6.87
CA GLU A 35 9.20 -3.62 8.06
C GLU A 35 8.41 -3.87 9.35
N LYS A 36 7.06 -3.86 9.29
CA LYS A 36 6.15 -3.99 10.44
C LYS A 36 6.35 -2.91 11.50
N LYS A 37 6.74 -1.70 11.07
CA LYS A 37 6.86 -0.52 11.92
C LYS A 37 5.52 0.21 11.99
N GLU A 38 5.19 0.71 13.17
CA GLU A 38 4.06 1.61 13.34
C GLU A 38 4.33 2.94 12.62
N CYS A 39 3.33 3.45 11.90
CA CYS A 39 3.47 4.65 11.08
C CYS A 39 2.19 5.50 11.18
N ILE A 40 2.36 6.80 11.45
CA ILE A 40 1.30 7.80 11.31
C ILE A 40 1.69 8.72 10.15
N ALA A 41 0.95 8.65 9.05
CA ALA A 41 1.17 9.48 7.88
C ALA A 41 0.22 10.67 7.87
N VAL A 42 0.77 11.89 7.87
CA VAL A 42 0.01 13.13 7.72
C VAL A 42 0.19 13.63 6.29
N LEU A 43 -0.88 13.52 5.49
CA LEU A 43 -0.88 13.93 4.08
C LEU A 43 -2.09 14.84 3.81
N PRO A 44 -2.12 15.62 2.72
CA PRO A 44 -3.31 16.39 2.29
C PRO A 44 -4.42 15.51 1.70
N THR A 45 -5.69 15.96 1.76
CA THR A 45 -6.81 15.26 1.10
C THR A 45 -6.55 15.11 -0.40
N GLY A 46 -6.98 13.99 -1.00
CA GLY A 46 -6.72 13.71 -2.42
C GLY A 46 -5.33 13.12 -2.73
N PHE A 47 -4.40 13.10 -1.78
CA PHE A 47 -3.02 12.58 -1.97
C PHE A 47 -2.92 11.05 -2.14
N GLY A 48 -4.04 10.34 -2.29
CA GLY A 48 -4.02 8.88 -2.47
C GLY A 48 -3.52 8.10 -1.25
N LYS A 49 -3.80 8.56 -0.02
CA LYS A 49 -3.31 7.92 1.22
C LYS A 49 -3.74 6.47 1.39
N SER A 50 -4.86 6.06 0.78
CA SER A 50 -5.38 4.70 0.86
C SER A 50 -4.54 3.71 0.04
N LEU A 51 -3.90 4.17 -1.04
CA LEU A 51 -3.20 3.33 -2.01
C LEU A 51 -2.15 2.43 -1.33
N PRO A 52 -1.22 2.95 -0.48
CA PRO A 52 -0.26 2.11 0.25
C PRO A 52 -0.86 0.93 1.01
N TYR A 53 -2.04 1.11 1.62
CA TYR A 53 -2.71 0.06 2.39
C TYR A 53 -3.42 -0.95 1.49
N GLN A 54 -4.01 -0.49 0.38
CA GLN A 54 -4.70 -1.33 -0.61
C GLN A 54 -3.72 -2.24 -1.36
N ILE A 55 -2.55 -1.72 -1.75
CA ILE A 55 -1.57 -2.46 -2.55
C ILE A 55 -0.64 -3.37 -1.72
N LEU A 56 -0.64 -3.23 -0.38
CA LEU A 56 0.21 -3.99 0.52
C LEU A 56 0.04 -5.51 0.37
N VAL A 57 -1.21 -6.00 0.33
CA VAL A 57 -1.49 -7.44 0.24
C VAL A 57 -1.08 -8.01 -1.14
N PRO A 58 -1.44 -7.37 -2.28
CA PRO A 58 -0.91 -7.77 -3.58
C PRO A 58 0.62 -7.79 -3.66
N ILE A 59 1.31 -6.79 -3.09
CA ILE A 59 2.78 -6.74 -3.05
C ILE A 59 3.34 -7.93 -2.26
N LYS A 60 2.81 -8.18 -1.05
CA LYS A 60 3.25 -9.32 -0.22
C LYS A 60 3.03 -10.66 -0.94
N ARG A 61 1.93 -10.81 -1.68
CA ARG A 61 1.67 -11.99 -2.51
C ARG A 61 2.70 -12.16 -3.62
N GLN A 62 3.06 -11.10 -4.35
CA GLN A 62 4.09 -11.19 -5.40
C GLN A 62 5.47 -11.55 -4.83
N LEU A 63 5.77 -11.11 -3.62
CA LEU A 63 7.01 -11.43 -2.92
C LEU A 63 7.00 -12.80 -2.22
N ASN A 64 5.95 -13.61 -2.41
CA ASN A 64 5.73 -14.88 -1.71
C ASN A 64 5.79 -14.76 -0.17
N ILE A 65 5.47 -13.57 0.37
CA ILE A 65 5.35 -13.34 1.80
C ILE A 65 3.96 -13.79 2.22
N ASN A 66 3.82 -15.08 2.50
CA ASN A 66 2.54 -15.67 2.90
C ASN A 66 2.49 -15.84 4.42
N ASP A 67 1.88 -14.86 5.07
CA ASP A 67 1.75 -14.74 6.52
C ASP A 67 0.28 -14.69 6.97
N GLY A 68 -0.65 -15.02 6.07
CA GLY A 68 -2.09 -14.97 6.33
C GLY A 68 -2.63 -13.56 6.61
N ARG A 69 -1.87 -12.49 6.32
CA ARG A 69 -2.25 -11.14 6.73
C ARG A 69 -3.41 -10.58 5.92
N LYS A 70 -4.40 -10.09 6.66
CA LYS A 70 -5.50 -9.25 6.19
C LYS A 70 -5.19 -7.80 6.56
N VAL A 71 -5.63 -6.86 5.74
CA VAL A 71 -5.60 -5.43 6.09
C VAL A 71 -6.98 -5.06 6.59
N ILE A 72 -7.05 -4.49 7.79
CA ILE A 72 -8.28 -3.94 8.37
C ILE A 72 -8.21 -2.43 8.23
N MET A 73 -9.22 -1.84 7.61
CA MET A 73 -9.34 -0.41 7.42
C MET A 73 -10.48 0.12 8.29
N CYS A 74 -10.15 1.03 9.21
CA CYS A 74 -11.11 1.67 10.10
C CYS A 74 -11.40 3.08 9.58
N SER A 75 -12.67 3.42 9.39
CA SER A 75 -13.11 4.73 8.93
C SER A 75 -14.29 5.22 9.78
N PRO A 76 -14.32 6.51 10.18
CA PRO A 76 -15.38 7.03 11.05
C PRO A 76 -16.74 7.13 10.36
N LEU A 77 -16.79 7.11 9.03
CA LEU A 77 -18.02 7.26 8.24
C LEU A 77 -18.14 6.16 7.19
N VAL A 78 -19.32 5.53 7.10
CA VAL A 78 -19.62 4.51 6.08
C VAL A 78 -19.48 5.08 4.65
N ALA A 79 -19.81 6.36 4.45
CA ALA A 79 -19.63 7.04 3.17
C ALA A 79 -18.16 7.04 2.71
N LEU A 80 -17.21 7.20 3.65
CA LEU A 80 -15.78 7.11 3.35
C LEU A 80 -15.35 5.68 3.03
N MET A 81 -15.95 4.68 3.69
CA MET A 81 -15.67 3.27 3.38
C MET A 81 -16.07 2.92 1.94
N ARG A 82 -17.26 3.37 1.49
CA ARG A 82 -17.74 3.14 0.12
C ARG A 82 -16.88 3.80 -0.96
N ALA A 83 -16.21 4.90 -0.62
CA ALA A 83 -15.30 5.57 -1.53
C ALA A 83 -13.92 4.86 -1.63
N GLN A 84 -13.65 3.90 -0.74
CA GLN A 84 -12.36 3.19 -0.63
C GLN A 84 -12.43 1.74 -1.13
N SER A 85 -13.64 1.23 -1.40
CA SER A 85 -13.95 -0.10 -1.95
C SER A 85 -14.18 -0.03 -3.45
#